data_AF-A0A3B7R8C0-F1
#
_entry.id   AF-A0A3B7R8C0-F1
#
_cell.length_a   1.000
_cell.length_b   1.000
_cell.length_c   1.000
_cell.angle_alpha   90.00
_cell.angle_beta   90.00
_cell.angle_gamma   90.00
#
_symmetry.space_group_name_H-M   'P 1'
#
loop_
_entity.id
_entity.type
_entity.pdbx_description
1 polymer ?
#
loop_
_entity_poly.entity_id
_entity_poly.type
_entity_poly.pdbx_seq_one_letter_code
_entity_poly.pdbx_strand_id
1 'polypeptide(L)'
;MKLPLIFTHLLLGALLCVCCQRKPSSAEAVNAVLGDVSYVRKFGTEPTSTTDEHLRVTAHFQYVEALLQRKGTRALTNRQRRNRYHALKLLRNYWMAGQYPANYDFPHERRPCFIDRTGRPCAVAYIIEQTAGRDLAEQITAKHQYDRIEDVRTPEFQRWIKSSGFSIDELAMIQPTYAPATAAAQKALAAKR
;
A
#
# COMPACT_ATOMS: atom_id res chain seq x y z
N MET A 1 69.72 22.00 -33.34
CA MET A 1 69.62 22.68 -32.03
C MET A 1 68.69 21.89 -31.13
N LYS A 2 69.10 21.69 -29.88
CA LYS A 2 68.50 20.84 -28.84
C LYS A 2 67.28 21.51 -28.17
N LEU A 3 66.28 20.70 -27.78
CA LEU A 3 65.26 20.73 -26.67
C LEU A 3 64.84 22.09 -26.01
N PRO A 4 63.61 22.25 -25.45
CA PRO A 4 63.06 21.30 -24.47
C PRO A 4 61.56 20.93 -24.55
N LEU A 5 61.35 19.73 -24.00
CA LEU A 5 60.14 19.10 -23.50
C LEU A 5 59.42 20.00 -22.48
N ILE A 6 58.11 20.23 -22.64
CA ILE A 6 57.25 20.74 -21.57
C ILE A 6 56.18 19.68 -21.30
N PHE A 7 56.32 19.04 -20.15
CA PHE A 7 55.37 18.13 -19.55
C PHE A 7 54.25 18.98 -18.91
N THR A 8 53.07 19.03 -19.50
CA THR A 8 51.87 19.54 -18.82
C THR A 8 50.95 18.37 -18.52
N HIS A 9 50.98 17.92 -17.27
CA HIS A 9 49.97 17.03 -16.71
C HIS A 9 48.63 17.76 -16.62
N LEU A 10 47.73 17.52 -17.56
CA LEU A 10 46.32 17.90 -17.41
C LEU A 10 45.59 16.73 -16.72
N LEU A 11 45.54 16.78 -15.39
CA LEU A 11 44.63 15.97 -14.57
C LEU A 11 43.20 16.41 -14.87
N LEU A 12 42.55 15.72 -15.82
CA LEU A 12 41.12 15.88 -16.04
C LEU A 12 40.38 15.09 -14.95
N GLY A 13 39.97 15.79 -13.90
CA GLY A 13 39.19 15.25 -12.79
C GLY A 13 37.89 14.65 -13.30
N ALA A 14 37.67 13.36 -13.00
CA ALA A 14 36.41 12.68 -13.25
C ALA A 14 35.34 13.26 -12.32
N LEU A 15 34.49 14.13 -12.85
CA LEU A 15 33.23 14.49 -12.20
C LEU A 15 32.23 13.35 -12.45
N LEU A 16 32.34 12.27 -11.66
CA LEU A 16 31.24 11.33 -11.53
C LEU A 16 30.12 12.04 -10.78
N CYS A 17 29.21 12.66 -11.53
CA CYS A 17 27.89 13.03 -11.04
C CYS A 17 27.14 11.73 -10.73
N VAL A 18 27.46 11.13 -9.58
CA VAL A 18 26.61 10.11 -8.97
C VAL A 18 25.37 10.86 -8.50
N CYS A 19 24.40 11.01 -9.40
CA CYS A 19 23.02 11.17 -8.99
C CYS A 19 22.70 9.94 -8.15
N CYS A 20 22.86 10.04 -6.83
CA CYS A 20 22.35 9.07 -5.88
C CYS A 20 20.84 9.00 -6.08
N GLN A 21 20.39 8.13 -6.98
CA GLN A 21 19.01 7.69 -7.00
C GLN A 21 18.80 6.98 -5.66
N ARG A 22 18.30 7.71 -4.66
CA ARG A 22 17.79 7.11 -3.44
C ARG A 22 16.75 6.09 -3.90
N LYS A 23 17.01 4.81 -3.66
CA LYS A 23 15.94 3.80 -3.77
C LYS A 23 14.77 4.33 -2.94
N PRO A 24 13.55 4.42 -3.49
CA PRO A 24 12.41 4.84 -2.70
C PRO A 24 12.37 3.95 -1.45
N SER A 25 12.33 4.60 -0.28
CA SER A 25 12.15 3.91 0.99
C SER A 25 10.86 3.09 0.89
N SER A 26 10.83 1.90 1.49
CA SER A 26 9.59 1.11 1.62
C SER A 26 8.44 1.89 2.26
N ALA A 27 8.75 2.98 2.98
CA ALA A 27 7.79 3.93 3.52
C ALA A 27 7.03 4.73 2.45
N GLU A 28 7.61 4.92 1.26
CA GLU A 28 7.00 5.69 0.16
C GLU A 28 6.31 4.82 -0.90
N ALA A 29 6.41 3.50 -0.80
CA ALA A 29 5.76 2.58 -1.73
C ALA A 29 4.26 2.44 -1.44
N VAL A 30 3.44 2.17 -2.47
CA VAL A 30 1.98 1.94 -2.29
C VAL A 30 1.68 0.73 -1.41
N ASN A 31 2.57 -0.25 -1.37
CA ASN A 31 2.45 -1.43 -0.53
C ASN A 31 3.83 -1.87 -0.07
N ALA A 32 3.92 -2.39 1.15
CA ALA A 32 5.20 -2.69 1.73
C ALA A 32 5.73 -4.12 1.47
N VAL A 33 4.90 -5.01 0.94
CA VAL A 33 5.33 -6.34 0.48
C VAL A 33 5.66 -6.30 -1.02
N LEU A 34 4.79 -5.67 -1.81
CA LEU A 34 4.86 -5.64 -3.26
C LEU A 34 5.58 -4.40 -3.82
N GLY A 35 5.87 -3.41 -2.98
CA GLY A 35 6.39 -2.12 -3.44
C GLY A 35 5.45 -1.47 -4.44
N ASP A 36 6.03 -0.83 -5.47
CA ASP A 36 5.32 -0.22 -6.58
C ASP A 36 5.23 -1.10 -7.84
N VAL A 37 5.53 -2.40 -7.72
CA VAL A 37 5.53 -3.33 -8.87
C VAL A 37 4.22 -3.28 -9.66
N SER A 38 3.10 -3.08 -8.96
CA SER A 38 1.77 -2.96 -9.56
C SER A 38 1.65 -1.76 -10.51
N TYR A 39 2.24 -0.63 -10.15
CA TYR A 39 2.24 0.59 -10.95
C TYR A 39 3.16 0.42 -12.16
N VAL A 40 4.40 -0.04 -11.92
CA VAL A 40 5.39 -0.29 -12.99
C VAL A 40 4.86 -1.28 -14.02
N ARG A 41 4.23 -2.38 -13.59
CA ARG A 41 3.65 -3.38 -14.49
C ARG A 41 2.52 -2.82 -15.35
N LYS A 42 1.75 -1.85 -14.84
CA LYS A 42 0.61 -1.29 -15.53
C LYS A 42 0.98 -0.14 -16.46
N PHE A 43 1.90 0.72 -16.04
CA PHE A 43 2.20 1.98 -16.73
C PHE A 43 3.60 2.05 -17.33
N GLY A 44 4.48 1.08 -17.02
CA GLY A 44 5.83 1.00 -17.58
C GLY A 44 6.85 1.95 -16.93
N THR A 45 6.46 2.72 -15.92
CA THR A 45 7.32 3.67 -15.21
C THR A 45 7.15 3.55 -13.70
N GLU A 46 8.14 3.98 -12.93
CA GLU A 46 8.01 4.15 -11.48
C GLU A 46 7.06 5.32 -11.16
N PRO A 47 6.32 5.27 -10.04
CA PRO A 47 5.56 6.43 -9.59
C PRO A 47 6.49 7.54 -9.09
N THR A 48 6.03 8.78 -9.21
CA THR A 48 6.71 9.97 -8.70
C THR A 48 5.86 10.64 -7.61
N SER A 49 6.37 11.71 -7.01
CA SER A 49 5.62 12.52 -6.04
C SER A 49 4.36 13.19 -6.63
N THR A 50 4.26 13.27 -7.96
CA THR A 50 3.10 13.86 -8.66
C THR A 50 2.18 12.80 -9.26
N THR A 51 2.47 11.51 -9.07
CA THR A 51 1.58 10.44 -9.51
C THR A 51 0.25 10.55 -8.80
N ASP A 52 -0.84 10.44 -9.57
CA ASP A 52 -2.18 10.42 -9.01
C ASP A 52 -2.34 9.23 -8.03
N GLU A 53 -2.65 9.55 -6.78
CA GLU A 53 -2.74 8.58 -5.71
C GLU A 53 -3.86 7.56 -5.93
N HIS A 54 -4.98 8.01 -6.49
CA HIS A 54 -6.12 7.15 -6.77
C HIS A 54 -5.75 6.09 -7.80
N LEU A 55 -5.14 6.50 -8.91
CA LEU A 55 -4.61 5.60 -9.94
C LEU A 55 -3.59 4.62 -9.38
N ARG A 56 -2.69 5.08 -8.49
CA ARG A 56 -1.67 4.24 -7.88
C ARG A 56 -2.28 3.15 -6.99
N VAL A 57 -3.23 3.51 -6.13
CA VAL A 57 -3.93 2.57 -5.26
C VAL A 57 -4.85 1.62 -6.04
N THR A 58 -5.56 2.11 -7.07
CA THR A 58 -6.38 1.24 -7.94
C THR A 58 -5.53 0.24 -8.71
N ALA A 59 -4.39 0.66 -9.28
CA ALA A 59 -3.46 -0.24 -9.96
C ALA A 59 -2.94 -1.32 -9.01
N HIS A 60 -2.63 -0.94 -7.76
CA HIS A 60 -2.25 -1.88 -6.72
C HIS A 60 -3.33 -2.93 -6.45
N PHE A 61 -4.58 -2.52 -6.23
CA PHE A 61 -5.66 -3.46 -5.96
C PHE A 61 -5.95 -4.42 -7.12
N GLN A 62 -5.94 -3.93 -8.36
CA GLN A 62 -6.10 -4.78 -9.54
C GLN A 62 -5.00 -5.84 -9.62
N TYR A 63 -3.75 -5.43 -9.35
CA TYR A 63 -2.60 -6.32 -9.38
C TYR A 63 -2.67 -7.40 -8.29
N VAL A 64 -2.87 -7.00 -7.02
CA VAL A 64 -2.90 -7.96 -5.90
C VAL A 64 -4.09 -8.90 -6.01
N GLU A 65 -5.24 -8.43 -6.46
CA GLU A 65 -6.39 -9.30 -6.66
C GLU A 65 -6.09 -10.37 -7.72
N ALA A 66 -5.56 -9.98 -8.88
CA ALA A 66 -5.21 -10.91 -9.94
C ALA A 66 -4.11 -11.90 -9.50
N LEU A 67 -3.15 -11.44 -8.70
CA LEU A 67 -2.11 -12.27 -8.09
C LEU A 67 -2.72 -13.33 -7.17
N LEU A 68 -3.62 -12.93 -6.27
CA LEU A 68 -4.23 -13.80 -5.27
C LEU A 68 -5.27 -14.76 -5.84
N GLN A 69 -5.90 -14.41 -6.97
CA GLN A 69 -6.78 -15.30 -7.74
C GLN A 69 -6.01 -16.46 -8.40
N ARG A 70 -4.78 -16.23 -8.85
CA ARG A 70 -3.93 -17.27 -9.47
C ARG A 70 -3.21 -18.15 -8.46
N LYS A 71 -3.15 -17.74 -7.20
CA LYS A 71 -2.44 -18.49 -6.15
C LYS A 71 -3.20 -19.78 -5.81
N GLY A 72 -2.49 -20.90 -5.78
CA GLY A 72 -3.07 -22.20 -5.50
C GLY A 72 -3.68 -22.30 -4.09
N THR A 73 -4.85 -22.93 -3.99
CA THR A 73 -5.62 -23.06 -2.73
C THR A 73 -5.67 -24.49 -2.20
N ARG A 74 -4.69 -25.33 -2.57
CA ARG A 74 -4.68 -26.77 -2.23
C ARG A 74 -4.62 -27.02 -0.72
N ALA A 75 -3.86 -26.20 0.00
CA ALA A 75 -3.72 -26.30 1.45
C ALA A 75 -4.94 -25.78 2.24
N LEU A 76 -5.90 -25.13 1.58
CA LEU A 76 -7.08 -24.59 2.24
C LEU A 76 -8.17 -25.65 2.44
N THR A 77 -8.98 -25.52 3.47
CA THR A 77 -10.24 -26.25 3.60
C THR A 77 -11.28 -25.77 2.58
N ASN A 78 -12.34 -26.55 2.35
CA ASN A 78 -13.47 -26.12 1.51
C ASN A 78 -14.10 -24.81 1.99
N ARG A 79 -14.20 -24.60 3.31
CA ARG A 79 -14.74 -23.36 3.89
C ARG A 79 -13.81 -22.17 3.65
N GLN A 80 -12.50 -22.33 3.90
CA GLN A 80 -11.52 -21.28 3.64
C GLN A 80 -11.47 -20.90 2.15
N ARG A 81 -11.59 -21.87 1.23
CA ARG A 81 -11.70 -21.58 -0.21
C ARG A 81 -12.90 -20.69 -0.51
N ARG A 82 -14.09 -21.04 -0.04
CA ARG A 82 -15.29 -20.22 -0.26
C ARG A 82 -15.14 -18.81 0.32
N ASN A 83 -14.61 -18.70 1.53
CA ASN A 83 -14.37 -17.41 2.19
C ASN A 83 -13.37 -16.57 1.38
N ARG A 84 -12.27 -17.17 0.91
CA ARG A 84 -11.29 -16.50 0.06
C ARG A 84 -11.91 -15.98 -1.23
N TYR A 85 -12.69 -16.80 -1.94
CA TYR A 85 -13.34 -16.37 -3.20
C TYR A 85 -14.35 -15.24 -2.95
N HIS A 86 -15.13 -15.34 -1.87
CA HIS A 86 -16.04 -14.28 -1.47
C HIS A 86 -15.30 -12.97 -1.16
N ALA A 87 -14.22 -13.04 -0.38
CA ALA A 87 -13.42 -11.88 -0.02
C ALA A 87 -12.69 -11.26 -1.21
N LEU A 88 -12.24 -12.05 -2.20
CA LEU A 88 -11.68 -11.50 -3.45
C LEU A 88 -12.76 -10.79 -4.28
N LYS A 89 -14.01 -11.28 -4.29
CA LYS A 89 -15.13 -10.56 -4.90
C LYS A 89 -15.42 -9.24 -4.18
N LEU A 90 -15.34 -9.23 -2.85
CA LEU A 90 -15.46 -8.00 -2.06
C LEU A 90 -14.33 -7.02 -2.37
N LEU A 91 -13.09 -7.50 -2.48
CA LEU A 91 -11.95 -6.69 -2.90
C LEU A 91 -12.19 -6.05 -4.28
N ARG A 92 -12.76 -6.81 -5.22
CA ARG A 92 -13.15 -6.28 -6.53
C ARG A 92 -14.15 -5.14 -6.42
N ASN A 93 -15.24 -5.38 -5.70
CA ASN A 93 -16.27 -4.37 -5.48
C ASN A 93 -15.69 -3.10 -4.82
N TYR A 94 -14.81 -3.28 -3.84
CA TYR A 94 -14.14 -2.19 -3.14
C TYR A 94 -13.31 -1.32 -4.09
N TRP A 95 -12.41 -1.93 -4.87
CA TRP A 95 -11.55 -1.12 -5.74
C TRP A 95 -12.31 -0.54 -6.94
N MET A 96 -13.37 -1.19 -7.43
CA MET A 96 -14.27 -0.63 -8.45
C MET A 96 -15.05 0.59 -7.94
N ALA A 97 -15.43 0.61 -6.65
CA ALA A 97 -16.07 1.76 -6.03
C ALA A 97 -15.11 2.95 -5.86
N GLY A 98 -13.80 2.69 -5.74
CA GLY A 98 -12.77 3.73 -5.75
C GLY A 98 -12.79 4.68 -4.55
N GLN A 99 -13.42 4.28 -3.43
CA GLN A 99 -13.52 5.10 -2.22
C GLN A 99 -12.49 4.65 -1.19
N TYR A 100 -11.30 5.22 -1.27
CA TYR A 100 -10.17 4.87 -0.42
C TYR A 100 -10.04 5.84 0.77
N PRO A 101 -9.51 5.39 1.92
CA PRO A 101 -9.21 6.27 3.03
C PRO A 101 -8.03 7.19 2.69
N ALA A 102 -7.92 8.28 3.45
CA ALA A 102 -6.77 9.18 3.39
C ALA A 102 -6.05 9.27 4.75
N ASN A 103 -4.75 9.53 4.71
CA ASN A 103 -3.95 9.73 5.92
C ASN A 103 -4.05 11.20 6.40
N TYR A 104 -4.82 11.45 7.46
CA TYR A 104 -5.00 12.81 8.00
C TYR A 104 -3.98 13.21 9.07
N ASP A 105 -3.22 12.25 9.62
CA ASP A 105 -2.43 12.48 10.84
C ASP A 105 -0.92 12.56 10.57
N PHE A 106 -0.45 12.00 9.44
CA PHE A 106 0.96 12.08 9.05
C PHE A 106 1.10 12.82 7.71
N PRO A 107 1.34 14.15 7.72
CA PRO A 107 1.31 14.99 6.51
C PRO A 107 2.52 14.83 5.58
N HIS A 108 3.53 14.06 5.98
CA HIS A 108 4.83 14.00 5.29
C HIS A 108 5.25 12.58 4.87
N GLU A 109 4.41 11.57 5.11
CA GLU A 109 4.73 10.19 4.77
C GLU A 109 3.46 9.41 4.43
N ARG A 110 3.63 8.35 3.62
CA ARG A 110 2.55 7.39 3.41
C ARG A 110 2.46 6.45 4.61
N ARG A 111 1.24 6.15 5.05
CA ARG A 111 0.99 5.20 6.14
C ARG A 111 -0.20 4.30 5.79
N PRO A 112 -0.23 3.06 6.30
CA PRO A 112 -1.50 2.33 6.38
C PRO A 112 -2.53 3.18 7.12
N CYS A 113 -3.80 3.06 6.77
CA CYS A 113 -4.90 3.68 7.50
C CYS A 113 -6.05 2.67 7.52
N PHE A 114 -6.50 2.24 8.70
CA PHE A 114 -7.51 1.19 8.80
C PHE A 114 -8.91 1.71 8.47
N ILE A 115 -9.40 2.69 9.23
CA ILE A 115 -10.59 3.48 8.93
C ILE A 115 -10.21 4.96 9.13
N ASP A 116 -10.44 5.81 8.14
CA ASP A 116 -10.07 7.22 8.23
C ASP A 116 -11.04 8.06 9.06
N ARG A 117 -10.68 9.33 9.28
CA ARG A 117 -11.50 10.30 10.05
C ARG A 117 -12.88 10.57 9.45
N THR A 118 -13.13 10.17 8.20
CA THR A 118 -14.43 10.28 7.54
C THR A 118 -15.24 8.98 7.60
N GLY A 119 -14.72 7.95 8.27
CA GLY A 119 -15.35 6.64 8.40
C GLY A 119 -15.12 5.72 7.20
N ARG A 120 -14.18 6.04 6.31
CA ARG A 120 -13.86 5.20 5.15
C ARG A 120 -12.90 4.08 5.54
N PRO A 121 -13.24 2.81 5.32
CA PRO A 121 -12.34 1.70 5.57
C PRO A 121 -11.32 1.50 4.45
N CYS A 122 -10.13 0.99 4.79
CA CYS A 122 -9.23 0.37 3.81
C CYS A 122 -9.81 -0.96 3.31
N ALA A 123 -9.18 -1.55 2.30
CA ALA A 123 -9.61 -2.83 1.74
C ALA A 123 -9.69 -3.95 2.80
N VAL A 124 -8.71 -4.07 3.70
CA VAL A 124 -8.73 -5.13 4.74
C VAL A 124 -9.85 -4.88 5.74
N ALA A 125 -10.02 -3.64 6.20
CA ALA A 125 -11.11 -3.24 7.08
C ALA A 125 -12.46 -3.51 6.42
N TYR A 126 -12.66 -3.11 5.16
CA TYR A 126 -13.87 -3.35 4.40
C TYR A 126 -14.21 -4.84 4.31
N ILE A 127 -13.24 -5.70 3.96
CA ILE A 127 -13.47 -7.15 3.91
C ILE A 127 -13.90 -7.69 5.28
N ILE A 128 -13.28 -7.21 6.37
CA ILE A 128 -13.66 -7.58 7.74
C ILE A 128 -15.10 -7.11 8.04
N GLU A 129 -15.43 -5.85 7.77
CA GLU A 129 -16.77 -5.30 7.97
C GLU A 129 -17.84 -6.18 7.30
N GLN A 130 -17.58 -6.60 6.06
CA GLN A 130 -18.52 -7.41 5.27
C GLN A 130 -18.58 -8.89 5.67
N THR A 131 -17.59 -9.42 6.41
CA THR A 131 -17.50 -10.87 6.72
C THR A 131 -17.55 -11.21 8.20
N ALA A 132 -17.30 -10.24 9.08
CA ALA A 132 -17.24 -10.40 10.53
C ALA A 132 -17.92 -9.25 11.29
N GLY A 133 -18.40 -8.21 10.60
CA GLY A 133 -19.08 -7.07 11.18
C GLY A 133 -18.18 -5.87 11.43
N ARG A 134 -18.81 -4.69 11.49
CA ARG A 134 -18.12 -3.41 11.64
C ARG A 134 -17.40 -3.25 12.98
N ASP A 135 -17.96 -3.82 14.05
CA ASP A 135 -17.39 -3.78 15.39
C ASP A 135 -15.94 -4.29 15.44
N LEU A 136 -15.62 -5.35 14.70
CA LEU A 136 -14.24 -5.86 14.63
C LEU A 136 -13.31 -4.87 13.93
N ALA A 137 -13.76 -4.25 12.84
CA ALA A 137 -12.95 -3.26 12.12
C ALA A 137 -12.70 -2.01 12.98
N GLU A 138 -13.69 -1.58 13.76
CA GLU A 138 -13.57 -0.45 14.70
C GLU A 138 -12.67 -0.78 15.89
N GLN A 139 -12.76 -2.01 16.45
CA GLN A 139 -11.85 -2.48 17.49
C GLN A 139 -10.39 -2.49 17.04
N ILE A 140 -10.13 -2.92 15.80
CA ILE A 140 -8.77 -2.86 15.22
C ILE A 140 -8.37 -1.39 15.04
N THR A 141 -9.22 -0.55 14.46
CA THR A 141 -8.93 0.88 14.25
C THR A 141 -8.53 1.57 15.54
N ALA A 142 -9.25 1.33 16.64
CA ALA A 142 -8.99 1.98 17.93
C ALA A 142 -7.58 1.74 18.50
N LYS A 143 -6.92 0.63 18.11
CA LYS A 143 -5.60 0.25 18.63
C LYS A 143 -4.49 0.26 17.58
N HIS A 144 -4.87 0.15 16.31
CA HIS A 144 -3.97 -0.19 15.20
C HIS A 144 -4.29 0.65 13.95
N GLN A 145 -4.81 1.87 14.12
CA GLN A 145 -5.26 2.75 13.02
C GLN A 145 -4.24 2.90 11.89
N TYR A 146 -2.95 2.98 12.23
CA TYR A 146 -1.86 3.23 11.30
C TYR A 146 -0.85 2.09 11.22
N ASP A 147 -1.18 0.95 11.83
CA ASP A 147 -0.28 -0.18 11.92
C ASP A 147 -0.34 -0.99 10.63
N ARG A 148 0.79 -1.65 10.37
CA ARG A 148 0.86 -2.68 9.35
C ARG A 148 0.05 -3.88 9.83
N ILE A 149 -0.57 -4.60 8.91
CA ILE A 149 -1.49 -5.68 9.28
C ILE A 149 -0.78 -6.80 10.05
N GLU A 150 0.50 -7.00 9.76
CA GLU A 150 1.39 -7.94 10.46
C GLU A 150 1.67 -7.56 11.91
N ASP A 151 1.42 -6.31 12.31
CA ASP A 151 1.59 -5.80 13.68
C ASP A 151 0.28 -5.78 14.47
N VAL A 152 -0.86 -6.10 13.84
CA VAL A 152 -2.16 -6.16 14.52
C VAL A 152 -2.21 -7.35 15.47
N ARG A 153 -2.42 -7.09 16.76
CA ARG A 153 -2.43 -8.12 17.83
C ARG A 153 -3.83 -8.41 18.40
N THR A 154 -4.88 -7.83 17.83
CA THR A 154 -6.28 -8.08 18.25
C THR A 154 -6.64 -9.57 18.16
N PRO A 155 -7.01 -10.26 19.26
CA PRO A 155 -7.32 -11.69 19.25
C PRO A 155 -8.43 -12.09 18.26
N GLU A 156 -9.47 -11.27 18.15
CA GLU A 156 -10.60 -11.43 17.24
C GLU A 156 -10.13 -11.42 15.77
N PHE A 157 -9.18 -10.54 15.45
CA PHE A 157 -8.57 -10.46 14.12
C PHE A 157 -7.80 -11.76 13.81
N GLN A 158 -7.03 -12.28 14.77
CA GLN A 158 -6.30 -13.54 14.61
C GLN A 158 -7.26 -14.73 14.43
N ARG A 159 -8.41 -14.74 15.10
CA ARG A 159 -9.47 -15.74 14.87
C ARG A 159 -10.09 -15.61 13.48
N TRP A 160 -10.33 -14.37 13.02
CA TRP A 160 -10.86 -14.12 11.67
C TRP A 160 -9.90 -14.63 10.59
N ILE A 161 -8.59 -14.35 10.67
CA ILE A 161 -7.56 -14.83 9.73
C ILE A 161 -7.63 -16.36 9.56
N LYS A 162 -7.72 -17.12 10.65
CA LYS A 162 -7.78 -18.59 10.61
C LYS A 162 -8.93 -19.12 9.75
N SER A 163 -10.00 -18.33 9.60
CA SER A 163 -11.19 -18.70 8.82
C SER A 163 -11.28 -18.01 7.45
N SER A 164 -10.58 -16.91 7.21
CA SER A 164 -10.76 -16.07 6.02
C SER A 164 -10.31 -16.74 4.72
N GLY A 165 -9.35 -17.65 4.80
CA GLY A 165 -8.68 -18.23 3.64
C GLY A 165 -7.54 -17.37 3.09
N PHE A 166 -7.11 -16.36 3.84
CA PHE A 166 -5.86 -15.63 3.62
C PHE A 166 -4.83 -15.93 4.69
N SER A 167 -3.57 -15.91 4.29
CA SER A 167 -2.43 -15.76 5.21
C SER A 167 -2.21 -14.29 5.59
N ILE A 168 -1.45 -14.05 6.66
CA ILE A 168 -1.10 -12.69 7.07
C ILE A 168 -0.32 -11.95 5.97
N ASP A 169 0.60 -12.62 5.28
CA ASP A 169 1.37 -12.05 4.16
C ASP A 169 0.47 -11.59 3.01
N GLU A 170 -0.60 -12.35 2.71
CA GLU A 170 -1.55 -11.96 1.67
C GLU A 170 -2.39 -10.75 2.08
N LEU A 171 -2.76 -10.66 3.36
CA LEU A 171 -3.41 -9.46 3.88
C LEU A 171 -2.45 -8.26 3.85
N ALA A 172 -1.16 -8.48 4.10
CA ALA A 172 -0.14 -7.44 3.99
C ALA A 172 0.07 -6.99 2.54
N MET A 173 -0.09 -7.88 1.56
CA MET A 173 -0.15 -7.52 0.14
C MET A 173 -1.41 -6.73 -0.22
N ILE A 174 -2.55 -6.96 0.47
CA ILE A 174 -3.80 -6.23 0.23
C ILE A 174 -3.79 -4.86 0.91
N GLN A 175 -3.14 -4.70 2.06
CA GLN A 175 -3.10 -3.43 2.80
C GLN A 175 -2.14 -2.44 2.11
N PRO A 176 -2.61 -1.36 1.46
CA PRO A 176 -1.70 -0.36 0.95
C PRO A 176 -1.31 0.63 2.06
N THR A 177 -0.35 1.48 1.75
CA THR A 177 -0.16 2.77 2.40
C THR A 177 -0.88 3.84 1.58
N TYR A 178 -1.34 4.89 2.24
CA TYR A 178 -2.02 6.02 1.60
C TYR A 178 -1.19 7.29 1.74
N ALA A 179 -1.16 8.09 0.68
CA ALA A 179 -0.59 9.43 0.75
C ALA A 179 -1.30 10.30 1.80
N PRO A 180 -0.61 11.35 2.31
CA PRO A 180 -1.25 12.39 3.11
C PRO A 180 -2.52 12.93 2.46
N ALA A 181 -3.53 13.23 3.28
CA ALA A 181 -4.75 13.87 2.84
C ALA A 181 -4.43 15.23 2.19
N THR A 182 -5.05 15.52 1.05
CA THR A 182 -4.86 16.80 0.36
C THR A 182 -5.35 17.96 1.22
N ALA A 183 -4.80 19.16 1.01
CA ALA A 183 -5.25 20.37 1.72
C ALA A 183 -6.76 20.61 1.56
N ALA A 184 -7.32 20.29 0.38
CA ALA A 184 -8.76 20.35 0.14
C ALA A 184 -9.53 19.34 1.02
N ALA A 185 -9.05 18.10 1.12
CA ALA A 185 -9.66 17.08 1.97
C ALA A 185 -9.59 17.44 3.46
N GLN A 186 -8.47 18.04 3.92
CA GLN A 186 -8.34 18.54 5.28
C GLN A 186 -9.31 19.69 5.57
N LYS A 187 -9.43 20.67 4.66
CA LYS A 187 -10.38 21.79 4.81
C LYS A 187 -11.83 21.30 4.85
N ALA A 188 -12.19 20.36 3.98
CA ALA A 188 -13.52 19.77 3.96
C ALA A 188 -13.85 19.00 5.24
N LEU A 189 -12.88 18.32 5.84
CA LEU A 189 -13.05 17.65 7.14
C LEU A 189 -13.24 18.66 8.27
N ALA A 190 -12.48 19.75 8.28
CA ALA A 190 -12.58 20.80 9.29
C ALA A 190 -13.95 21.52 9.25
N ALA A 191 -14.53 21.72 8.07
CA ALA A 191 -15.83 22.36 7.91
C ALA A 191 -17.03 21.50 8.37
N LYS A 192 -16.81 20.22 8.67
CA LYS A 192 -17.83 19.28 9.16
C LYS A 192 -17.84 19.13 10.69
N ARG A 193 -16.92 19.80 11.38
CA ARG A 193 -16.79 19.83 12.84
C ARG A 193 -17.40 21.11 13.38
#